data_AF-A0A2U2CAT7-F1
#
_entry.id   AF-A0A2U2CAT7-F1
#
_cell.length_a   1.000
_cell.length_b   1.000
_cell.length_c   1.000
_cell.angle_alpha   90.00
_cell.angle_beta   90.00
_cell.angle_gamma   90.00
#
_symmetry.space_group_name_H-M   'P 1'
#
loop_
_entity.id
_entity.type
_entity.pdbx_description
1 polymer ?
#
loop_
_entity_poly.entity_id
_entity_poly.type
_entity_poly.pdbx_seq_one_letter_code
_entity_poly.pdbx_strand_id
1 'polypeptide(L)'
;MIALDFNDTEIQSGLDRLARAVTDMTPVMADIGEAQVVSTRDRFMAGTAPDGTPWAPKSPATIAAYERRRDPVDPRPLFGPSHRLRSEITSYAGTTSVEWGTNVIYAAVMQFGAAQGEFGARMGRTIPGEKRPHSQDYFFPIPWGPIPARPFLGLSDEDRNGILEALEDWLTRAWDGE
;
A
#
# COMPACT_ATOMS: atom_id res chain seq x y z
N MET A 1 9.89 48.60 34.85
CA MET A 1 9.89 47.40 33.98
C MET A 1 11.19 47.43 33.21
N ILE A 2 11.98 46.36 33.24
CA ILE A 2 13.24 46.26 32.49
C ILE A 2 12.95 45.40 31.26
N ALA A 3 13.35 45.89 30.08
CA ALA A 3 13.34 45.14 28.82
C ALA A 3 14.79 44.88 28.40
N LEU A 4 15.09 43.65 27.99
CA LEU A 4 16.37 43.26 27.42
C LEU A 4 16.13 42.88 25.96
N ASP A 5 17.01 43.33 25.07
CA ASP A 5 16.99 43.03 23.64
C ASP A 5 18.26 42.26 23.29
N PHE A 6 18.10 41.13 22.59
CA PHE A 6 19.19 40.23 22.22
C PHE A 6 19.20 40.10 20.70
N ASN A 7 20.24 40.64 20.06
CA ASN A 7 20.44 40.55 18.62
C ASN A 7 21.50 39.48 18.31
N ASP A 8 21.05 38.22 18.24
CA ASP A 8 21.90 37.08 17.94
C ASP A 8 21.71 36.62 16.49
N THR A 9 22.73 36.90 15.66
CA THR A 9 22.73 36.61 14.23
C THR A 9 22.71 35.11 13.93
N GLU A 10 23.29 34.27 14.81
CA GLU A 10 23.34 32.83 14.61
C GLU A 10 21.94 32.23 14.79
N ILE A 11 21.25 32.64 15.86
CA ILE A 11 19.86 32.24 16.13
C ILE A 11 18.93 32.70 14.99
N GLN A 12 19.04 33.96 14.55
CA GLN A 12 18.24 34.47 13.43
C GLN A 12 18.48 33.67 12.15
N SER A 13 19.75 33.35 11.85
CA SER A 13 20.09 32.57 10.66
C SER A 13 19.55 31.15 10.71
N GLY A 14 19.58 30.49 11.88
CA GLY A 14 19.01 29.16 12.09
C GLY A 14 17.49 29.14 11.90
N LEU A 15 16.79 30.11 12.50
CA LEU A 15 15.33 30.25 12.32
C LEU A 15 14.95 30.52 10.87
N ASP A 16 15.71 31.36 10.16
CA ASP A 16 15.54 31.62 8.74
C ASP A 16 15.71 30.36 7.88
N ARG A 17 16.68 29.50 8.20
CA ARG A 17 16.86 28.22 7.51
C ARG A 17 15.68 27.28 7.76
N LEU A 18 15.27 27.12 9.01
CA LEU A 18 14.11 26.30 9.36
C LEU A 18 12.83 26.79 8.68
N ALA A 19 12.57 28.11 8.69
CA ALA A 19 11.39 28.70 8.05
C ALA A 19 11.35 28.41 6.53
N ARG A 20 12.50 28.45 5.86
CA ARG A 20 12.61 28.07 4.44
C ARG A 20 12.40 26.57 4.26
N ALA A 21 13.02 25.73 5.09
CA ALA A 21 12.93 24.29 4.99
C ALA A 21 11.48 23.78 5.16
N VAL A 22 10.73 24.30 6.13
CA VAL A 22 9.32 23.90 6.36
C VAL A 22 8.35 24.43 5.30
N THR A 23 8.80 25.32 4.42
CA THR A 23 8.00 25.79 3.26
C THR A 23 7.98 24.74 2.14
N ASP A 24 9.07 23.99 1.97
CA ASP A 24 9.16 22.91 0.99
C ASP A 24 9.82 21.66 1.63
N MET A 25 8.97 20.80 2.19
CA MET A 25 9.38 19.54 2.80
C MET A 25 9.52 18.40 1.78
N THR A 26 9.47 18.69 0.47
CA THR A 26 9.59 17.65 -0.57
C THR A 26 10.80 16.72 -0.36
N PRO A 27 11.99 17.18 0.09
CA PRO A 27 13.11 16.29 0.36
C PRO A 27 12.79 15.21 1.40
N VAL A 28 12.31 15.58 2.59
CA VAL A 28 11.97 14.60 3.64
C VAL A 28 10.74 13.77 3.28
N MET A 29 9.79 14.33 2.54
CA MET A 29 8.63 13.58 2.04
C MET A 29 9.05 12.51 1.01
N ALA A 30 10.11 12.76 0.23
CA ALA A 30 10.66 11.76 -0.69
C ALA A 30 11.33 10.61 0.08
N ASP A 31 12.14 10.93 1.10
CA ASP A 31 12.79 9.94 1.97
C ASP A 31 11.75 9.06 2.68
N ILE A 32 10.72 9.67 3.27
CA ILE A 32 9.60 8.95 3.89
C ILE A 32 8.90 8.08 2.84
N GLY A 33 8.62 8.61 1.65
CA GLY A 33 7.96 7.87 0.59
C GLY A 33 8.73 6.62 0.16
N GLU A 34 10.04 6.72 0.02
CA GLU A 34 10.91 5.59 -0.30
C GLU A 34 10.88 4.54 0.83
N ALA A 35 11.03 4.98 2.08
CA ALA A 35 10.95 4.10 3.25
C ALA A 35 9.61 3.35 3.32
N GLN A 36 8.50 4.04 3.05
CA GLN A 36 7.16 3.42 3.05
C GLN A 36 6.97 2.42 1.90
N VAL A 37 7.58 2.64 0.73
CA VAL A 37 7.60 1.66 -0.36
C VAL A 37 8.38 0.40 0.05
N VAL A 38 9.53 0.57 0.71
CA VAL A 38 10.35 -0.54 1.21
C VAL A 38 9.59 -1.32 2.29
N SER A 39 9.09 -0.65 3.32
CA SER A 39 8.29 -1.27 4.38
C SER A 39 7.07 -2.03 3.84
N THR A 40 6.37 -1.44 2.86
CA THR A 40 5.25 -2.14 2.18
C THR A 40 5.74 -3.42 1.49
N ARG A 41 6.90 -3.43 0.84
CA ARG A 41 7.46 -4.62 0.20
C ARG A 41 7.92 -5.68 1.21
N ASP A 42 8.47 -5.27 2.33
CA ASP A 42 8.93 -6.18 3.39
C ASP A 42 7.75 -6.94 4.01
N ARG A 43 6.59 -6.29 4.16
CA ARG A 43 5.33 -6.94 4.54
C ARG A 43 4.94 -8.08 3.61
N PHE A 44 5.21 -7.98 2.30
CA PHE A 44 4.98 -9.12 1.39
C PHE A 44 5.89 -10.30 1.72
N MET A 45 7.16 -10.04 2.02
CA MET A 45 8.10 -11.09 2.36
C MET A 45 7.76 -11.74 3.71
N ALA A 46 7.33 -10.95 4.68
CA ALA A 46 6.87 -11.41 6.00
C ALA A 46 5.49 -12.10 5.95
N GLY A 47 4.63 -11.72 5.00
CA GLY A 47 3.25 -12.21 4.90
C GLY A 47 2.31 -11.64 5.96
N THR A 48 2.55 -10.40 6.40
CA THR A 48 1.85 -9.74 7.50
C THR A 48 1.30 -8.37 7.11
N ALA A 49 0.21 -7.97 7.76
CA ALA A 49 -0.36 -6.64 7.65
C ALA A 49 0.45 -5.60 8.47
N PRO A 50 0.19 -4.29 8.30
CA PRO A 50 0.88 -3.24 9.06
C PRO A 50 0.77 -3.37 10.58
N ASP A 51 -0.30 -3.98 11.09
CA ASP A 51 -0.49 -4.27 12.51
C ASP A 51 0.21 -5.57 12.98
N GLY A 52 0.94 -6.24 12.08
CA GLY A 52 1.59 -7.52 12.33
C GLY A 52 0.70 -8.75 12.14
N THR A 53 -0.61 -8.58 11.86
CA THR A 53 -1.52 -9.71 11.66
C THR A 53 -1.13 -10.51 10.41
N PRO A 54 -0.92 -11.85 10.51
CA PRO A 54 -0.63 -12.67 9.33
C PRO A 54 -1.77 -12.63 8.30
N TRP A 55 -1.43 -12.48 7.02
CA TRP A 55 -2.43 -12.50 5.97
C TRP A 55 -3.07 -13.87 5.82
N ALA A 56 -4.38 -13.88 5.54
CA ALA A 56 -5.10 -15.11 5.25
C ALA A 56 -4.45 -15.86 4.06
N PRO A 57 -4.34 -17.20 4.12
CA PRO A 57 -3.72 -17.99 3.05
C PRO A 57 -4.48 -17.83 1.72
N LYS A 58 -3.84 -18.26 0.63
CA LYS A 58 -4.55 -18.42 -0.64
C LYS A 58 -5.61 -19.51 -0.51
N SER A 59 -6.77 -19.29 -1.15
CA SER A 59 -7.81 -20.32 -1.16
C SER A 59 -7.36 -21.51 -2.03
N PRO A 60 -7.78 -22.75 -1.70
CA PRO A 60 -7.53 -23.91 -2.56
C PRO A 60 -8.06 -23.74 -3.99
N ALA A 61 -9.19 -23.04 -4.13
CA ALA A 61 -9.79 -22.73 -5.43
C ALA A 61 -8.89 -21.82 -6.29
N THR A 62 -8.21 -20.85 -5.67
CA THR A 62 -7.24 -19.97 -6.34
C THR A 62 -6.03 -20.77 -6.84
N ILE A 63 -5.49 -21.65 -5.98
CA ILE A 63 -4.34 -22.50 -6.33
C ILE A 63 -4.70 -23.43 -7.50
N ALA A 64 -5.81 -24.15 -7.40
CA ALA A 64 -6.28 -25.03 -8.46
C ALA A 64 -6.59 -24.28 -9.77
N ALA A 65 -7.00 -23.01 -9.69
CA ALA A 65 -7.18 -22.16 -10.87
C ALA A 65 -5.85 -21.80 -11.55
N TYR A 66 -4.80 -21.52 -10.78
CA TYR A 66 -3.46 -21.26 -11.31
C TYR A 66 -2.88 -22.51 -11.97
N GLU A 67 -2.94 -23.66 -11.30
CA GLU A 67 -2.46 -24.95 -11.84
C GLU A 67 -3.14 -25.31 -13.16
N ARG A 68 -4.47 -25.16 -13.23
CA ARG A 68 -5.25 -25.42 -14.46
C ARG A 68 -4.87 -24.49 -15.61
N ARG A 69 -4.50 -23.25 -15.32
CA ARG A 69 -3.99 -22.29 -16.33
C ARG A 69 -2.51 -22.47 -16.62
N ARG A 70 -1.82 -23.34 -15.88
CA ARG A 70 -0.36 -23.51 -15.91
C ARG A 70 0.40 -22.22 -15.54
N ASP A 71 -0.20 -21.41 -14.68
CA ASP A 71 0.45 -20.25 -14.09
C ASP A 71 1.47 -20.71 -13.02
N PRO A 72 2.59 -20.00 -12.82
CA PRO A 72 3.44 -20.20 -11.65
C PRO A 72 2.65 -20.10 -10.34
N VAL A 73 2.86 -21.07 -9.44
CA VAL A 73 2.17 -21.14 -8.15
C VAL A 73 3.14 -20.81 -7.03
N ASP A 74 2.92 -19.66 -6.41
CA ASP A 74 3.52 -19.31 -5.12
C ASP A 74 2.45 -19.48 -4.04
N PRO A 75 2.64 -20.32 -3.00
CA PRO A 75 1.64 -20.53 -1.98
C PRO A 75 1.47 -19.32 -1.04
N ARG A 76 2.43 -18.38 -0.99
CA ARG A 76 2.41 -17.23 -0.08
C ARG A 76 1.25 -16.28 -0.40
N PRO A 77 0.57 -15.70 0.61
CA PRO A 77 -0.51 -14.73 0.37
C PRO A 77 -0.03 -13.54 -0.47
N LEU A 78 -0.90 -13.00 -1.32
CA LEU A 78 -0.61 -11.88 -2.23
C LEU A 78 0.48 -12.07 -3.32
N PHE A 79 1.20 -13.20 -3.36
CA PHE A 79 2.07 -13.54 -4.50
C PHE A 79 1.22 -14.07 -5.67
N GLY A 80 0.82 -13.21 -6.59
CA GLY A 80 0.18 -13.61 -7.86
C GLY A 80 1.23 -13.97 -8.91
N PRO A 81 0.87 -14.64 -10.04
CA PRO A 81 1.83 -15.13 -11.03
C PRO A 81 2.81 -14.08 -11.60
N SER A 82 2.36 -12.82 -11.68
CA SER A 82 3.14 -11.71 -12.23
C SER A 82 3.88 -10.88 -11.17
N HIS A 83 3.65 -11.14 -9.89
CA HIS A 83 4.23 -10.39 -8.76
C HIS A 83 3.93 -8.87 -8.76
N ARG A 84 3.04 -8.39 -9.64
CA ARG A 84 2.80 -6.94 -9.87
C ARG A 84 2.45 -6.17 -8.61
N LEU A 85 1.58 -6.72 -7.76
CA LEU A 85 1.12 -6.02 -6.55
C LEU A 85 2.27 -5.62 -5.61
N ARG A 86 3.32 -6.44 -5.48
CA ARG A 86 4.48 -6.11 -4.64
C ARG A 86 5.53 -5.26 -5.36
N SER A 87 5.67 -5.43 -6.68
CA SER A 87 6.72 -4.75 -7.44
C SER A 87 6.32 -3.34 -7.86
N GLU A 88 5.03 -3.10 -8.12
CA GLU A 88 4.48 -1.84 -8.64
C GLU A 88 3.93 -0.95 -7.53
N ILE A 89 4.64 -0.87 -6.40
CA ILE A 89 4.41 0.14 -5.36
C ILE A 89 5.28 1.37 -5.67
N THR A 90 4.68 2.55 -5.70
CA THR A 90 5.36 3.83 -5.96
C THR A 90 4.96 4.87 -4.90
N SER A 91 5.78 5.90 -4.74
CA SER A 91 5.52 7.05 -3.88
C SER A 91 5.59 8.36 -4.67
N TYR A 92 4.88 9.37 -4.17
CA TYR A 92 4.86 10.73 -4.69
C TYR A 92 4.97 11.71 -3.52
N ALA A 93 6.07 12.45 -3.49
CA ALA A 93 6.31 13.48 -2.49
C ALA A 93 5.79 14.84 -2.98
N GLY A 94 5.07 15.53 -2.10
CA GLY A 94 4.70 16.93 -2.22
C GLY A 94 5.38 17.77 -1.15
N THR A 95 5.04 19.06 -1.10
CA THR A 95 5.70 20.04 -0.21
C THR A 95 5.41 19.82 1.27
N THR A 96 4.31 19.16 1.62
CA THR A 96 3.89 18.92 3.02
C THR A 96 3.21 17.56 3.21
N SER A 97 3.28 16.69 2.20
CA SER A 97 2.60 15.40 2.21
C SER A 97 3.31 14.41 1.32
N VAL A 98 3.13 13.12 1.60
CA VAL A 98 3.58 12.03 0.75
C VAL A 98 2.45 11.04 0.55
N GLU A 99 2.32 10.55 -0.67
CA GLU A 99 1.40 9.48 -1.04
C GLU A 99 2.22 8.27 -1.48
N TRP A 100 1.78 7.05 -1.15
CA TRP A 100 2.35 5.84 -1.71
C TRP A 100 1.27 4.77 -1.91
N GLY A 101 1.46 3.92 -2.92
CA GLY A 101 0.47 2.91 -3.29
C GLY A 101 0.76 2.26 -4.64
N THR A 102 -0.29 1.70 -5.24
CA THR A 102 -0.20 1.01 -6.53
C THR A 102 -1.46 1.22 -7.35
N ASN A 103 -1.31 1.27 -8.68
CA ASN A 103 -2.41 1.36 -9.63
C ASN A 103 -2.89 -0.02 -10.12
N VAL A 104 -2.40 -1.11 -9.52
CA VAL A 104 -2.84 -2.47 -9.83
C VAL A 104 -4.34 -2.61 -9.51
N ILE A 105 -5.16 -2.93 -10.52
CA ILE A 105 -6.63 -2.89 -10.43
C ILE A 105 -7.24 -3.71 -9.28
N TYR A 106 -6.60 -4.81 -8.88
CA TYR A 106 -7.08 -5.68 -7.80
C TYR A 106 -6.55 -5.27 -6.41
N ALA A 107 -5.74 -4.22 -6.30
CA ALA A 107 -5.14 -3.76 -5.05
C ALA A 107 -6.18 -3.42 -3.98
N ALA A 108 -7.25 -2.73 -4.37
CA ALA A 108 -8.34 -2.37 -3.45
C ALA A 108 -9.01 -3.61 -2.82
N VAL A 109 -9.30 -4.63 -3.63
CA VAL A 109 -9.88 -5.90 -3.14
C VAL A 109 -8.92 -6.64 -2.21
N MET A 110 -7.61 -6.58 -2.47
CA MET A 110 -6.62 -7.17 -1.56
C MET A 110 -6.51 -6.37 -0.27
N GLN A 111 -6.55 -5.04 -0.33
CA GLN A 111 -6.45 -4.17 0.84
C GLN A 111 -7.68 -4.31 1.74
N PHE A 112 -8.89 -4.26 1.18
CA PHE A 112 -10.14 -4.13 1.93
C PHE A 112 -10.96 -5.43 2.00
N GLY A 113 -10.65 -6.43 1.17
CA GLY A 113 -11.49 -7.60 0.99
C GLY A 113 -12.71 -7.32 0.09
N ALA A 114 -13.59 -8.32 -0.01
CA ALA A 114 -14.89 -8.19 -0.67
C ALA A 114 -15.87 -9.26 -0.17
N ALA A 115 -17.14 -8.90 -0.01
CA ALA A 115 -18.23 -9.85 0.24
C ALA A 115 -18.57 -10.65 -1.02
N GLN A 116 -19.21 -11.80 -0.83
CA GLN A 116 -19.75 -12.58 -1.95
C GLN A 116 -20.77 -11.74 -2.74
N GLY A 117 -20.64 -11.71 -4.06
CA GLY A 117 -21.58 -10.98 -4.92
C GLY A 117 -21.48 -9.45 -4.86
N GLU A 118 -20.48 -8.89 -4.17
CA GLU A 118 -20.31 -7.45 -4.02
C GLU A 118 -20.17 -6.72 -5.37
N PHE A 119 -19.61 -7.38 -6.38
CA PHE A 119 -19.45 -6.85 -7.74
C PHE A 119 -20.55 -7.34 -8.70
N GLY A 120 -21.71 -7.72 -8.13
CA GLY A 120 -22.86 -8.23 -8.86
C GLY A 120 -22.78 -9.72 -9.15
N ALA A 121 -23.36 -10.15 -10.27
CA ALA A 121 -23.42 -11.55 -10.65
C ALA A 121 -23.34 -11.71 -12.17
N ARG A 122 -22.71 -12.79 -12.62
CA ARG A 122 -22.83 -13.26 -14.00
C ARG A 122 -24.12 -14.08 -14.12
N MET A 123 -25.03 -13.62 -14.97
CA MET A 123 -26.29 -14.30 -15.22
C MET A 123 -26.58 -14.39 -16.72
N GLY A 124 -27.34 -15.41 -17.11
CA GLY A 124 -27.77 -15.60 -18.49
C GLY A 124 -28.23 -17.02 -18.77
N ARG A 125 -28.28 -17.38 -20.05
CA ARG A 125 -28.64 -18.71 -20.52
C ARG A 125 -27.46 -19.40 -21.18
N THR A 126 -27.34 -20.71 -20.96
CA THR A 126 -26.40 -21.54 -21.71
C THR A 126 -26.87 -21.69 -23.15
N ILE A 127 -25.91 -21.78 -24.07
CA ILE A 127 -26.18 -22.09 -25.48
C ILE A 127 -26.34 -23.61 -25.61
N PRO A 128 -27.46 -24.11 -26.18
CA PRO A 128 -27.61 -25.53 -26.46
C PRO A 128 -26.50 -26.06 -27.37
N GLY A 129 -26.09 -27.30 -27.14
CA GLY A 129 -25.11 -27.99 -27.98
C GLY A 129 -25.23 -29.51 -27.86
N GLU A 130 -24.40 -30.25 -28.60
CA GLU A 130 -24.47 -31.71 -28.69
C GLU A 130 -24.46 -32.42 -27.32
N LYS A 131 -23.68 -31.90 -26.37
CA LYS A 131 -23.60 -32.43 -24.99
C LYS A 131 -24.63 -31.84 -24.03
N ARG A 132 -25.33 -30.76 -24.41
CA ARG A 132 -26.32 -30.04 -23.60
C ARG A 132 -27.46 -29.57 -24.50
N PRO A 133 -28.41 -30.44 -24.86
CA PRO A 133 -29.43 -30.13 -25.87
C PRO A 133 -30.45 -29.06 -25.43
N HIS A 134 -30.51 -28.73 -24.13
CA HIS A 134 -31.41 -27.70 -23.60
C HIS A 134 -30.64 -26.53 -22.98
N SER A 135 -31.15 -25.33 -23.23
CA SER A 135 -30.68 -24.10 -22.60
C SER A 135 -31.07 -24.09 -21.12
N GLN A 136 -30.16 -23.65 -20.27
CA GLN A 136 -30.35 -23.55 -18.82
C GLN A 136 -29.96 -22.15 -18.37
N ASP A 137 -30.80 -21.54 -17.52
CA ASP A 137 -30.45 -20.30 -16.84
C ASP A 137 -29.30 -20.58 -15.85
N TYR A 138 -28.41 -19.61 -15.69
CA TYR A 138 -27.34 -19.66 -14.71
C TYR A 138 -27.22 -18.34 -13.97
N PHE A 139 -26.76 -18.43 -12.71
CA PHE A 139 -26.47 -17.30 -11.85
C PHE A 139 -25.20 -17.62 -11.06
N PHE A 140 -24.21 -16.75 -11.15
CA PHE A 140 -22.95 -16.87 -10.40
C PHE A 140 -22.58 -15.52 -9.78
N PRO A 141 -22.60 -15.38 -8.43
CA PRO A 141 -22.19 -14.14 -7.79
C PRO A 141 -20.70 -13.85 -8.05
N ILE A 142 -20.34 -12.57 -8.11
CA ILE A 142 -18.97 -12.09 -8.28
C ILE A 142 -18.64 -11.17 -7.11
N PRO A 143 -17.67 -11.53 -6.25
CA PRO A 143 -16.97 -12.81 -6.21
C PRO A 143 -17.90 -13.97 -5.81
N TRP A 144 -17.53 -15.20 -6.17
CA TRP A 144 -18.35 -16.40 -5.89
C TRP A 144 -18.40 -16.79 -4.40
N GLY A 145 -17.53 -16.20 -3.58
CA GLY A 145 -17.45 -16.33 -2.13
C GLY A 145 -16.71 -15.11 -1.57
N PRO A 146 -16.66 -14.94 -0.24
CA PRO A 146 -15.98 -13.80 0.37
C PRO A 146 -14.48 -13.85 0.09
N ILE A 147 -13.87 -12.68 -0.12
CA ILE A 147 -12.43 -12.48 -0.23
C ILE A 147 -11.97 -11.78 1.06
N PRO A 148 -11.12 -12.42 1.87
CA PRO A 148 -10.62 -11.78 3.08
C PRO A 148 -9.67 -10.64 2.74
N ALA A 149 -9.75 -9.56 3.52
CA ALA A 149 -8.79 -8.46 3.48
C ALA A 149 -7.38 -8.96 3.83
N ARG A 150 -6.40 -8.41 3.13
CA ARG A 150 -4.97 -8.57 3.38
C ARG A 150 -4.34 -7.18 3.29
N PRO A 151 -4.58 -6.31 4.28
CA PRO A 151 -4.07 -4.95 4.28
C PRO A 151 -2.55 -4.99 4.13
N PHE A 152 -2.03 -4.33 3.12
CA PHE A 152 -0.60 -4.24 2.85
C PHE A 152 -0.11 -2.79 2.85
N LEU A 153 -1.02 -1.85 2.56
CA LEU A 153 -0.81 -0.41 2.77
C LEU A 153 -1.28 -0.03 4.18
N GLY A 154 -0.48 0.81 4.84
CA GLY A 154 -0.76 1.35 6.17
C GLY A 154 0.54 1.68 6.90
N LEU A 155 0.41 2.14 8.14
CA LEU A 155 1.53 2.44 9.03
C LEU A 155 1.57 1.42 10.16
N SER A 156 2.68 0.73 10.30
CA SER A 156 3.02 0.01 11.54
C SER A 156 3.54 0.99 12.59
N ASP A 157 3.75 0.52 13.82
CA ASP A 157 4.42 1.32 14.85
C ASP A 157 5.88 1.62 14.47
N GLU A 158 6.55 0.68 13.82
CA GLU A 158 7.91 0.87 13.28
C GLU A 158 7.96 1.95 12.21
N ASP A 159 7.02 1.94 11.26
CA ASP A 159 6.92 3.00 10.24
C ASP A 159 6.71 4.38 10.89
N ARG A 160 5.85 4.45 11.92
CA ARG A 160 5.59 5.72 12.62
C ARG A 160 6.85 6.27 13.26
N ASN A 161 7.63 5.42 13.90
CA ASN A 161 8.89 5.83 14.52
C ASN A 161 9.90 6.26 13.45
N GLY A 162 10.05 5.49 12.38
CA GLY A 162 10.96 5.84 11.27
C GLY A 162 10.58 7.16 10.60
N ILE A 163 9.29 7.47 10.48
CA ILE A 163 8.82 8.78 9.98
C ILE A 163 9.23 9.91 10.93
N LEU A 164 9.05 9.73 12.24
CA LEU A 164 9.42 10.74 13.23
C LEU A 164 10.93 10.96 13.24
N GLU A 165 11.72 9.89 13.23
CA GLU A 165 13.19 9.94 13.14
C GLU A 165 13.64 10.67 11.87
N ALA A 166 13.07 10.35 10.71
CA ALA A 166 13.39 11.03 9.45
C ALA A 166 13.08 12.54 9.50
N LEU A 167 11.99 12.93 10.16
CA LEU A 167 11.63 14.34 10.35
C LEU A 167 12.56 15.06 11.32
N GLU A 168 12.93 14.43 12.44
CA GLU A 168 13.87 14.97 13.43
C GLU A 168 15.26 15.17 12.82
N ASP A 169 15.77 14.17 12.11
CA ASP A 169 17.05 14.23 11.41
C ASP A 169 17.05 15.32 10.33
N TRP A 170 15.95 15.44 9.58
CA TRP A 170 15.81 16.47 8.55
C TRP A 170 15.76 17.88 9.15
N LEU A 171 15.01 18.09 10.25
CA LEU A 171 14.95 19.39 10.94
C LEU A 171 16.31 19.78 11.51
N THR A 172 17.06 18.81 12.03
CA THR A 172 18.42 19.02 12.55
C THR A 172 19.37 19.47 11.43
N ARG A 173 19.37 18.78 10.29
CA ARG A 173 20.16 19.19 9.12
C ARG A 173 19.77 20.57 8.59
N ALA A 174 18.47 20.87 8.55
CA ALA A 174 17.98 22.18 8.16
C ALA A 174 18.46 23.29 9.12
N TRP A 175 18.50 22.99 10.42
CA TRP A 175 19.05 23.88 11.43
C TRP A 175 20.55 24.10 11.20
N ASP A 176 21.32 23.04 10.97
CA ASP A 176 22.78 23.09 10.76
C ASP A 176 23.16 23.71 9.39
N GLY A 177 22.23 23.72 8.43
CA GLY A 177 22.41 24.27 7.09
C GLY A 177 23.01 23.28 6.10
N GLU A 178 22.75 21.99 6.28
CA GLU A 178 23.18 20.87 5.44
C GLU A 178 22.13 20.44 4.40
#